data_AF-A0A813J9P1-F1
#
_entry.id   AF-A0A813J9P1-F1
#
_cell.length_a   1.000
_cell.length_b   1.000
_cell.length_c   1.000
_cell.angle_alpha   90.00
_cell.angle_beta   90.00
_cell.angle_gamma   90.00
#
_symmetry.space_group_name_H-M   'P 1'
#
loop_
_entity.id
_entity.type
_entity.pdbx_description
1 polymer ?
#
loop_
_entity_poly.entity_id
_entity_poly.type
_entity_poly.pdbx_seq_one_letter_code
_entity_poly.pdbx_strand_id
1 'polypeptide(L)'
;MTSAIMLLGMVVFVLLMFYLVNWPDPDIRDMTWRLISATTSIFIAVLWFEAIRKLLALWVGDLLGPDWVLSLLIFLSVWSVQQAQLHFFMGQKLHMTALSTIGAHVSGFAAIHTFSEIQTEEPFKRNAFMNGVVAVIFALVWVFLAFVSKHIRRSIKHSEHFPKEEEHEWVEQCEESENDVLAICLGKLFCNASRFALLGKLHEKEILLCDACPPPRMRTVVLMFALGVFFMGLVFFANIFHNRVAKFEDNPRVKRFVKISLATFAFSMSWTLLFANQWLFKVWDVSSHIQSPVMKMLLVALFLGVSSM
;
A
#
# COMPACT_ATOMS: atom_id res chain seq x y z
N MET A 1 32.99 -8.33 -6.69
CA MET A 1 32.14 -8.67 -7.86
C MET A 1 30.71 -8.19 -7.71
N THR A 2 30.08 -8.40 -6.55
CA THR A 2 28.67 -8.10 -6.34
C THR A 2 28.32 -6.59 -6.33
N SER A 3 29.13 -5.72 -5.70
CA SER A 3 28.92 -4.26 -5.78
C SER A 3 28.99 -3.75 -7.22
N ALA A 4 29.80 -4.40 -8.07
CA ALA A 4 29.88 -4.09 -9.50
C ALA A 4 28.61 -4.52 -10.25
N ILE A 5 28.05 -5.69 -9.94
CA ILE A 5 26.77 -6.15 -10.51
C ILE A 5 25.63 -5.21 -10.11
N MET A 6 25.64 -4.70 -8.86
CA MET A 6 24.61 -3.78 -8.37
C MET A 6 24.71 -2.40 -9.01
N LEU A 7 25.93 -1.86 -9.11
CA LEU A 7 26.18 -0.60 -9.81
C LEU A 7 25.78 -0.73 -11.29
N LEU A 8 26.14 -1.85 -11.92
CA LEU A 8 25.73 -2.15 -13.29
C LEU A 8 24.20 -2.26 -13.42
N GLY A 9 23.53 -2.95 -12.50
CA GLY A 9 22.07 -3.08 -12.49
C GLY A 9 21.35 -1.74 -12.34
N MET A 10 21.83 -0.87 -11.44
CA MET A 10 21.31 0.48 -11.28
C MET A 10 21.57 1.35 -12.50
N VAL A 11 22.76 1.26 -13.11
CA VAL A 11 23.07 1.97 -14.35
C VAL A 11 22.15 1.51 -15.48
N VAL A 12 21.98 0.19 -15.67
CA VAL A 12 21.06 -0.37 -16.68
C VAL A 12 19.63 0.09 -16.42
N PHE A 13 19.16 0.06 -15.17
CA PHE A 13 17.83 0.54 -14.81
C PHE A 13 17.64 2.03 -15.14
N VAL A 14 18.60 2.89 -14.77
CA VAL A 14 18.54 4.33 -15.07
C VAL A 14 18.61 4.59 -16.57
N LEU A 15 19.43 3.85 -17.32
CA LEU A 15 19.50 3.96 -18.78
C LEU A 15 18.20 3.51 -19.45
N LEU A 16 17.60 2.40 -19.00
CA LEU A 16 16.29 1.93 -19.47
C LEU A 16 15.20 2.96 -19.18
N MET A 17 15.19 3.55 -17.98
CA MET A 17 14.25 4.60 -17.63
C MET A 17 14.41 5.83 -18.53
N PHE A 18 15.66 6.29 -18.75
CA PHE A 18 15.95 7.41 -19.65
C PHE A 18 15.52 7.10 -21.09
N TYR A 19 15.74 5.87 -21.54
CA TYR A 19 15.31 5.42 -22.86
C TYR A 19 13.80 5.44 -23.03
N LEU A 20 13.05 4.89 -22.07
CA LEU A 20 11.57 4.85 -22.09
C LEU A 20 10.95 6.26 -22.00
N VAL A 21 11.53 7.14 -21.19
CA VAL A 21 11.11 8.55 -21.06
C VAL A 21 11.32 9.34 -22.35
N ASN A 22 12.31 8.97 -23.18
CA ASN A 22 12.62 9.61 -24.45
C ASN A 22 12.13 8.81 -25.68
N TRP A 23 11.29 7.80 -25.48
CA TRP A 23 10.80 6.96 -26.56
C TRP A 23 9.95 7.76 -27.57
N PRO A 24 10.04 7.52 -28.90
CA PRO A 24 9.33 8.34 -29.91
C PRO A 24 7.80 8.36 -29.75
N ASP A 25 7.23 7.26 -29.27
CA ASP A 25 5.79 7.14 -28.99
C ASP A 25 5.38 7.98 -27.76
N PRO A 26 4.47 8.96 -27.90
CA PRO A 26 3.97 9.76 -26.79
C PRO A 26 3.28 8.95 -25.69
N ASP A 27 2.61 7.84 -26.02
CA ASP A 27 1.86 7.05 -25.04
C ASP A 27 2.81 6.30 -24.11
N ILE A 28 3.90 5.74 -24.66
CA ILE A 28 4.95 5.08 -23.86
C ILE A 28 5.60 6.08 -22.91
N ARG A 29 5.86 7.31 -23.36
CA ARG A 29 6.43 8.36 -22.49
C ARG A 29 5.49 8.74 -21.37
N ASP A 30 4.21 8.99 -21.66
CA ASP A 30 3.21 9.34 -20.64
C ASP A 30 3.06 8.22 -19.60
N MET A 31 2.93 6.97 -20.03
CA MET A 31 2.86 5.81 -19.13
C MET A 31 4.12 5.66 -18.29
N THR A 32 5.30 5.91 -18.87
CA THR A 32 6.57 5.87 -18.15
C THR A 32 6.63 6.96 -17.09
N TRP A 33 6.24 8.20 -17.40
CA TRP A 33 6.19 9.29 -16.43
C TRP A 33 5.20 9.04 -15.31
N ARG A 34 4.02 8.49 -15.62
CA ARG A 34 3.03 8.09 -14.61
C ARG A 34 3.57 7.00 -13.69
N LEU A 35 4.23 5.99 -14.24
CA LEU A 35 4.85 4.91 -13.47
C LEU A 35 5.96 5.44 -12.54
N ILE A 36 6.85 6.30 -13.05
CA ILE A 36 7.90 6.94 -12.25
C ILE A 36 7.29 7.78 -11.12
N SER A 37 6.29 8.60 -11.43
CA SER A 37 5.61 9.44 -10.45
C SER A 37 4.94 8.61 -9.35
N ALA A 38 4.20 7.56 -9.73
CA ALA A 38 3.51 6.68 -8.79
C ALA A 38 4.48 5.86 -7.91
N THR A 39 5.56 5.34 -8.47
CA THR A 39 6.58 4.62 -7.69
C THR A 39 7.30 5.54 -6.72
N THR A 40 7.69 6.73 -7.18
CA THR A 40 8.37 7.74 -6.36
C THR A 40 7.47 8.23 -5.22
N SER A 41 6.18 8.45 -5.47
CA SER A 41 5.24 8.89 -4.44
C SER A 41 5.08 7.86 -3.32
N ILE A 42 5.05 6.55 -3.66
CA ILE A 42 5.00 5.47 -2.67
C ILE A 42 6.26 5.49 -1.78
N PHE A 43 7.46 5.62 -2.37
CA PHE A 43 8.70 5.69 -1.58
C PHE A 43 8.73 6.91 -0.66
N ILE A 44 8.36 8.08 -1.18
CA ILE A 44 8.27 9.31 -0.36
C ILE A 44 7.28 9.11 0.78
N ALA A 45 6.12 8.50 0.51
CA ALA A 45 5.11 8.24 1.52
C ALA A 45 5.60 7.30 2.64
N VAL A 46 6.34 6.23 2.30
CA VAL A 46 6.95 5.33 3.30
C VAL A 46 7.96 6.12 4.16
N LEU A 47 8.85 6.90 3.55
CA LEU A 47 9.87 7.67 4.28
C LEU A 47 9.23 8.70 5.21
N TRP A 48 8.20 9.39 4.75
CA TRP A 48 7.44 10.35 5.56
C TRP A 48 6.74 9.67 6.74
N PHE A 49 6.03 8.57 6.48
CA PHE A 49 5.34 7.82 7.53
C PHE A 49 6.33 7.34 8.61
N GLU A 50 7.44 6.71 8.19
CA GLU A 50 8.47 6.22 9.10
C GLU A 50 9.10 7.36 9.93
N ALA A 51 9.36 8.52 9.30
CA ALA A 51 9.89 9.69 10.00
C ALA A 51 8.90 10.23 11.05
N ILE A 52 7.63 10.40 10.67
CA ILE A 52 6.56 10.89 11.57
C ILE A 52 6.39 9.93 12.75
N ARG A 53 6.31 8.63 12.48
CA ARG A 53 6.13 7.60 13.51
C ARG A 53 7.29 7.59 14.50
N LYS A 54 8.53 7.54 14.01
CA LYS A 54 9.72 7.54 14.88
C LYS A 54 9.80 8.80 15.73
N LEU A 55 9.49 9.96 15.14
CA LEU A 55 9.44 11.21 15.87
C LEU A 55 8.39 11.13 16.99
N LEU A 56 7.14 10.79 16.68
CA LEU A 56 6.07 10.74 17.68
C LEU A 56 6.27 9.68 18.76
N ALA A 57 6.87 8.53 18.41
CA ALA A 57 7.26 7.51 19.38
C ALA A 57 8.28 8.05 20.40
N LEU A 58 9.23 8.89 19.99
CA LEU A 58 10.19 9.53 20.89
C LEU A 58 9.53 10.54 21.85
N TRP A 59 8.51 11.26 21.39
CA TRP A 59 7.87 12.32 22.18
C TRP A 59 6.78 11.81 23.12
N VAL A 60 5.99 10.81 22.70
CA VAL A 60 4.74 10.44 23.37
C VAL A 60 4.54 8.91 23.47
N GLY A 61 5.49 8.11 22.99
CA GLY A 61 5.36 6.65 22.93
C GLY A 61 5.07 6.01 24.29
N ASP A 62 5.86 6.37 25.30
CA ASP A 62 5.72 5.79 26.65
C ASP A 62 4.42 6.22 27.37
N LEU A 63 3.76 7.30 26.90
CA LEU A 63 2.57 7.86 27.54
C LEU A 63 1.28 7.18 27.08
N LEU A 64 1.23 6.66 25.85
CA LEU A 64 -0.02 6.28 25.17
C LEU A 64 -0.41 4.80 25.36
N GLY A 65 0.37 4.03 26.11
CA GLY A 65 0.09 2.63 26.39
C GLY A 65 0.44 1.71 25.20
N PRO A 66 -0.49 0.91 24.67
CA PRO A 66 -0.19 -0.01 23.56
C PRO A 66 0.25 0.70 22.27
N ASP A 67 1.24 0.13 21.57
CA ASP A 67 1.79 0.67 20.30
C ASP A 67 0.68 1.01 19.27
N TRP A 68 -0.36 0.17 19.17
CA TRP A 68 -1.45 0.36 18.22
C TRP A 68 -2.29 1.63 18.48
N VAL A 69 -2.29 2.16 19.71
CA VAL A 69 -3.00 3.40 20.05
C VAL A 69 -2.27 4.59 19.42
N LEU A 70 -0.94 4.65 19.56
CA LEU A 70 -0.14 5.68 18.89
C LEU A 70 -0.31 5.61 17.37
N SER A 71 -0.25 4.40 16.81
CA SER A 71 -0.48 4.17 15.37
C SER A 71 -1.85 4.64 14.91
N LEU A 72 -2.91 4.36 15.68
CA LEU A 72 -4.26 4.80 15.39
C LEU A 72 -4.37 6.33 15.40
N LEU A 73 -3.75 7.00 16.38
CA LEU A 73 -3.70 8.46 16.43
C LEU A 73 -2.97 9.03 15.21
N ILE A 74 -1.82 8.47 14.84
CA ILE A 74 -1.08 8.87 13.63
C ILE A 74 -1.96 8.72 12.39
N PHE A 75 -2.62 7.58 12.24
CA PHE A 75 -3.52 7.33 11.10
C PHE A 75 -4.65 8.37 11.01
N LEU A 76 -5.36 8.62 12.12
CA LEU A 76 -6.45 9.61 12.15
C LEU A 76 -5.94 11.03 11.91
N SER A 77 -4.78 11.39 12.46
CA SER A 77 -4.15 12.70 12.25
C SER A 77 -3.74 12.90 10.79
N VAL A 78 -3.02 11.95 10.19
CA VAL A 78 -2.59 12.02 8.79
C VAL A 78 -3.80 12.08 7.86
N TRP A 79 -4.82 11.25 8.10
CA TRP A 79 -6.05 11.28 7.31
C TRP A 79 -6.77 12.64 7.41
N SER A 80 -6.83 13.22 8.61
CA SER A 80 -7.47 14.53 8.81
C SER A 80 -6.70 15.65 8.12
N VAL A 81 -5.36 15.64 8.22
CA VAL A 81 -4.47 16.57 7.50
C VAL A 81 -4.66 16.43 6.00
N GLN A 82 -4.80 15.20 5.50
CA GLN A 82 -5.01 14.94 4.08
C GLN A 82 -6.32 15.55 3.58
N GLN A 83 -7.43 15.34 4.29
CA GLN A 83 -8.72 15.95 3.93
C GLN A 83 -8.65 17.48 3.96
N ALA A 84 -7.95 18.06 4.95
CA ALA A 84 -7.75 19.50 5.05
C ALA A 84 -6.90 20.04 3.88
N GLN A 85 -5.79 19.39 3.55
CA GLN A 85 -4.93 19.77 2.43
C GLN A 85 -5.70 19.76 1.10
N LEU A 86 -6.49 18.71 0.84
CA LEU A 86 -7.32 18.65 -0.38
C LEU A 86 -8.33 19.79 -0.45
N HIS A 87 -8.88 20.22 0.69
CA HIS A 87 -9.76 21.38 0.74
C HIS A 87 -9.00 22.70 0.50
N PHE A 88 -7.85 22.91 1.14
CA PHE A 88 -7.05 24.13 0.99
C PHE A 88 -6.52 24.33 -0.44
N PHE A 89 -6.22 23.26 -1.16
CA PHE A 89 -5.74 23.29 -2.54
C PHE A 89 -6.85 23.06 -3.58
N MET A 90 -8.13 23.26 -3.19
CA MET A 90 -9.25 23.27 -4.13
C MET A 90 -8.99 24.31 -5.24
N GLY A 91 -9.27 23.95 -6.49
CA GLY A 91 -8.98 24.75 -7.67
C GLY A 91 -7.55 24.63 -8.23
N GLN A 92 -6.62 24.00 -7.50
CA GLN A 92 -5.24 23.78 -7.96
C GLN A 92 -5.00 22.31 -8.33
N LYS A 93 -5.46 21.91 -9.53
CA LYS A 93 -5.45 20.52 -10.02
C LYS A 93 -4.11 19.78 -9.82
N LEU A 94 -2.98 20.43 -10.12
CA LEU A 94 -1.65 19.83 -9.98
C LEU A 94 -1.31 19.52 -8.52
N HIS A 95 -1.45 20.50 -7.63
CA HIS A 95 -1.16 20.33 -6.20
C HIS A 95 -2.12 19.33 -5.56
N MET A 96 -3.40 19.41 -5.91
CA MET A 96 -4.42 18.51 -5.41
C MET A 96 -4.13 17.06 -5.81
N THR A 97 -3.80 16.79 -7.07
CA THR A 97 -3.45 15.44 -7.54
C THR A 97 -2.19 14.93 -6.83
N ALA A 98 -1.12 15.73 -6.77
CA ALA A 98 0.14 15.32 -6.15
C ALA A 98 0.01 15.04 -4.64
N LEU A 99 -0.61 15.97 -3.89
CA LEU A 99 -0.85 15.82 -2.45
C LEU A 99 -1.86 14.71 -2.17
N SER A 100 -2.87 14.52 -3.04
CA SER A 100 -3.80 13.41 -2.97
C SER A 100 -3.09 12.07 -2.98
N THR A 101 -2.25 11.84 -3.99
CA THR A 101 -1.57 10.57 -4.20
C THR A 101 -0.59 10.27 -3.07
N ILE A 102 0.27 11.24 -2.71
CA ILE A 102 1.23 11.06 -1.61
C ILE A 102 0.48 10.82 -0.30
N GLY A 103 -0.50 11.65 0.04
CA GLY A 103 -1.22 11.55 1.29
C GLY A 103 -2.12 10.31 1.39
N ALA A 104 -2.67 9.82 0.26
CA ALA A 104 -3.34 8.52 0.21
C ALA A 104 -2.38 7.39 0.60
N HIS A 105 -1.15 7.39 0.06
CA HIS A 105 -0.16 6.39 0.42
C HIS A 105 0.31 6.52 1.88
N VAL A 106 0.58 7.72 2.38
CA VAL A 106 0.97 7.92 3.81
C VAL A 106 -0.16 7.44 4.73
N SER A 107 -1.41 7.79 4.43
CA SER A 107 -2.59 7.33 5.18
C SER A 107 -2.77 5.81 5.08
N GLY A 108 -2.51 5.23 3.91
CA GLY A 108 -2.52 3.79 3.66
C GLY A 108 -1.48 3.05 4.50
N PHE A 109 -0.25 3.55 4.58
CA PHE A 109 0.80 2.98 5.43
C PHE A 109 0.49 3.13 6.92
N ALA A 110 -0.04 4.27 7.34
CA ALA A 110 -0.49 4.46 8.71
C ALA A 110 -1.63 3.49 9.08
N ALA A 111 -2.59 3.29 8.18
CA ALA A 111 -3.66 2.30 8.36
C ALA A 111 -3.10 0.87 8.43
N ILE A 112 -2.26 0.49 7.46
CA ILE A 112 -1.57 -0.81 7.46
C ILE A 112 -0.93 -1.07 8.81
N HIS A 113 -0.20 -0.07 9.31
CA HIS A 113 0.56 -0.19 10.52
C HIS A 113 -0.35 -0.42 11.73
N THR A 114 -1.33 0.45 11.95
CA THR A 114 -2.33 0.34 13.02
C THR A 114 -3.04 -1.01 13.02
N PHE A 115 -3.61 -1.40 11.88
CA PHE A 115 -4.41 -2.62 11.82
C PHE A 115 -3.56 -3.90 11.77
N SER A 116 -2.29 -3.81 11.36
CA SER A 116 -1.35 -4.92 11.50
C SER A 116 -0.92 -5.15 12.95
N GLU A 117 -0.76 -4.08 13.75
CA GLU A 117 -0.50 -4.20 15.19
C GLU A 117 -1.75 -4.74 15.93
N ILE A 118 -2.95 -4.37 15.51
CA ILE A 118 -4.17 -4.99 16.07
C ILE A 118 -4.22 -6.50 15.74
N GLN A 119 -3.73 -6.92 14.57
CA GLN A 119 -3.66 -8.34 14.17
C GLN A 119 -2.72 -9.19 15.04
N THR A 120 -1.73 -8.57 15.69
CA THR A 120 -0.72 -9.22 16.54
C THR A 120 -1.09 -9.21 18.02
N GLU A 121 -2.21 -8.58 18.38
CA GLU A 121 -2.73 -8.51 19.75
C GLU A 121 -3.79 -9.58 20.07
N GLU A 122 -4.03 -9.84 21.36
CA GLU A 122 -5.17 -10.66 21.79
C GLU A 122 -6.48 -9.85 21.66
N PRO A 123 -7.59 -10.45 21.19
CA PRO A 123 -7.79 -11.86 20.85
C PRO A 123 -7.47 -12.24 19.39
N PHE A 124 -6.99 -11.29 18.58
CA PHE A 124 -6.88 -11.43 17.13
C PHE A 124 -5.73 -12.35 16.69
N LYS A 125 -4.69 -12.51 17.50
CA LYS A 125 -3.58 -13.44 17.24
C LYS A 125 -3.88 -14.90 17.57
N ARG A 126 -5.07 -15.24 18.06
CA ARG A 126 -5.41 -16.60 18.52
C ARG A 126 -5.50 -17.62 17.38
N ASN A 127 -6.09 -17.25 16.25
CA ASN A 127 -6.21 -18.10 15.07
C ASN A 127 -6.38 -17.26 13.79
N ALA A 128 -6.21 -17.89 12.63
CA ALA A 128 -6.26 -17.20 11.34
C ALA A 128 -7.59 -16.51 11.06
N PHE A 129 -8.70 -17.09 11.53
CA PHE A 129 -10.03 -16.49 11.37
C PHE A 129 -10.14 -15.18 12.15
N MET A 130 -9.77 -15.18 13.44
CA MET A 130 -9.75 -13.97 14.27
C MET A 130 -8.78 -12.92 13.74
N ASN A 131 -7.65 -13.33 13.19
CA ASN A 131 -6.72 -12.41 12.52
C ASN A 131 -7.36 -11.75 11.28
N GLY A 132 -8.14 -12.52 10.52
CA GLY A 132 -8.92 -12.03 9.38
C GLY A 132 -10.07 -11.09 9.77
N VAL A 133 -10.65 -11.23 10.97
CA VAL A 133 -11.70 -10.31 11.48
C VAL A 133 -11.21 -8.87 11.53
N VAL A 134 -9.91 -8.62 11.73
CA VAL A 134 -9.35 -7.26 11.73
C VAL A 134 -9.54 -6.55 10.38
N ALA A 135 -9.54 -7.28 9.25
CA ALA A 135 -9.87 -6.70 7.95
C ALA A 135 -11.33 -6.24 7.87
N VAL A 136 -12.24 -6.95 8.52
CA VAL A 136 -13.66 -6.56 8.62
C VAL A 136 -13.80 -5.34 9.52
N ILE A 137 -13.10 -5.31 10.66
CA ILE A 137 -13.07 -4.13 11.55
C ILE A 137 -12.56 -2.90 10.79
N PHE A 138 -11.46 -3.03 10.05
CA PHE A 138 -10.95 -1.95 9.22
C PHE A 138 -11.98 -1.48 8.18
N ALA A 139 -12.63 -2.40 7.48
CA ALA A 139 -13.67 -2.05 6.50
C ALA A 139 -14.84 -1.26 7.15
N LEU A 140 -15.26 -1.63 8.36
CA LEU A 140 -16.30 -0.92 9.11
C LEU A 140 -15.84 0.48 9.54
N VAL A 141 -14.63 0.59 10.10
CA VAL A 141 -14.03 1.88 10.46
C VAL A 141 -13.91 2.76 9.21
N TRP A 142 -13.51 2.18 8.08
CA TRP A 142 -13.39 2.89 6.82
C TRP A 142 -14.73 3.41 6.29
N VAL A 143 -15.78 2.58 6.33
CA VAL A 143 -17.14 3.01 5.96
C VAL A 143 -17.59 4.19 6.83
N PHE A 144 -17.30 4.15 8.13
CA PHE A 144 -17.59 5.26 9.03
C PHE A 144 -16.81 6.52 8.66
N LEU A 145 -15.48 6.43 8.45
CA LEU A 145 -14.67 7.57 8.02
C LEU A 145 -15.13 8.15 6.68
N ALA A 146 -15.47 7.31 5.71
CA ALA A 146 -16.00 7.74 4.42
C ALA A 146 -17.36 8.44 4.57
N PHE A 147 -18.21 7.99 5.49
CA PHE A 147 -19.47 8.66 5.82
C PHE A 147 -19.21 10.05 6.43
N VAL A 148 -18.29 10.16 7.39
CA VAL A 148 -17.90 11.43 8.01
C VAL A 148 -17.33 12.39 6.96
N SER A 149 -16.37 11.93 6.15
CA SER A 149 -15.81 12.69 5.02
C SER A 149 -16.90 13.21 4.09
N LYS A 150 -17.83 12.35 3.69
CA LYS A 150 -18.94 12.73 2.82
C LYS A 150 -19.86 13.76 3.46
N HIS A 151 -20.10 13.65 4.76
CA HIS A 151 -20.90 14.63 5.49
C HIS A 151 -20.19 15.99 5.54
N ILE A 152 -18.91 16.02 5.90
CA ILE A 152 -18.07 17.24 5.91
C ILE A 152 -18.04 17.87 4.52
N ARG A 153 -17.79 17.08 3.47
CA ARG A 153 -17.77 17.58 2.08
C ARG A 153 -19.11 18.22 1.70
N ARG A 154 -20.24 17.59 2.05
CA ARG A 154 -21.58 18.16 1.78
C ARG A 154 -21.81 19.49 2.50
N SER A 155 -21.32 19.64 3.73
CA SER A 155 -21.43 20.91 4.45
C SER A 155 -20.62 22.04 3.78
N ILE A 156 -19.48 21.72 3.18
CA ILE A 156 -18.62 22.69 2.46
C ILE A 156 -19.25 23.11 1.12
N LYS A 157 -19.92 22.20 0.41
CA LYS A 157 -20.57 22.44 -0.90
C LYS A 157 -21.61 23.55 -0.90
N HIS A 158 -22.16 23.90 0.27
CA HIS A 158 -23.16 24.97 0.37
C HIS A 158 -22.54 26.38 0.46
N SER A 159 -21.21 26.51 0.39
CA SER A 159 -20.56 27.82 0.26
C SER A 159 -20.56 28.25 -1.21
N GLU A 160 -21.19 29.38 -1.54
CA GLU A 160 -21.35 29.92 -2.92
C GLU A 160 -20.03 30.34 -3.61
N HIS A 161 -18.88 29.99 -3.04
CA HIS A 161 -17.59 30.59 -3.39
C HIS A 161 -16.84 29.92 -4.56
N PHE A 162 -17.24 28.72 -5.00
CA PHE A 162 -16.44 27.92 -5.93
C PHE A 162 -17.17 27.52 -7.23
N PRO A 163 -16.46 27.49 -8.38
CA PRO A 163 -16.97 26.90 -9.60
C PRO A 163 -17.34 25.42 -9.41
N LYS A 164 -18.48 24.99 -9.97
CA LYS A 164 -18.97 23.60 -9.88
C LYS A 164 -17.98 22.56 -10.42
N GLU A 165 -17.16 22.93 -11.39
CA GLU A 165 -16.14 22.05 -11.99
C GLU A 165 -15.03 21.73 -10.99
N GLU A 166 -14.47 22.74 -10.32
CA GLU A 166 -13.45 22.56 -9.28
C GLU A 166 -13.98 21.76 -8.09
N GLU A 167 -15.25 21.97 -7.72
CA GLU A 167 -15.91 21.19 -6.67
C GLU A 167 -16.03 19.71 -7.07
N HIS A 168 -16.37 19.43 -8.34
CA HIS A 168 -16.46 18.06 -8.84
C HIS A 168 -15.09 17.38 -8.84
N GLU A 169 -14.06 18.05 -9.38
CA GLU A 169 -12.68 17.54 -9.39
C GLU A 169 -12.17 17.26 -7.95
N TRP A 170 -12.45 18.15 -7.01
CA TRP A 170 -12.09 17.95 -5.61
C TRP A 170 -12.76 16.72 -4.98
N VAL A 171 -14.05 16.52 -5.23
CA VAL A 171 -14.77 15.36 -4.72
C VAL A 171 -14.24 14.07 -5.34
N GLU A 172 -13.99 14.07 -6.66
CA GLU A 172 -13.42 12.93 -7.36
C GLU A 172 -12.05 12.55 -6.79
N GLN A 173 -11.18 13.55 -6.58
CA GLN A 173 -9.85 13.33 -6.02
C GLN A 173 -9.89 12.83 -4.58
N CYS A 174 -10.79 13.36 -3.75
CA CYS A 174 -11.04 12.85 -2.42
C CYS A 174 -11.47 11.37 -2.43
N GLU A 175 -12.40 11.01 -3.31
CA GLU A 175 -12.89 9.64 -3.42
C GLU A 175 -11.81 8.68 -3.94
N GLU A 176 -10.95 9.12 -4.86
CA GLU A 176 -9.81 8.33 -5.33
C GLU A 176 -8.79 8.08 -4.22
N SER A 177 -8.39 9.14 -3.50
CA SER A 177 -7.51 9.05 -2.32
C SER A 177 -8.05 8.06 -1.29
N GLU A 178 -9.35 8.13 -1.00
CA GLU A 178 -10.02 7.22 -0.08
C GLU A 178 -9.99 5.77 -0.55
N ASN A 179 -10.22 5.54 -1.85
CA ASN A 179 -10.23 4.19 -2.41
C ASN A 179 -8.84 3.56 -2.34
N ASP A 180 -7.78 4.34 -2.56
CA ASP A 180 -6.40 3.88 -2.48
C ASP A 180 -6.04 3.45 -1.05
N VAL A 181 -6.37 4.25 -0.03
CA VAL A 181 -6.13 3.89 1.37
C VAL A 181 -6.81 2.56 1.74
N LEU A 182 -8.08 2.41 1.35
CA LEU A 182 -8.85 1.19 1.58
C LEU A 182 -8.20 -0.03 0.90
N ALA A 183 -7.85 0.09 -0.38
CA ALA A 183 -7.29 -1.00 -1.17
C ALA A 183 -5.91 -1.43 -0.67
N ILE A 184 -5.03 -0.47 -0.39
CA ILE A 184 -3.68 -0.69 0.15
C ILE A 184 -3.75 -1.45 1.48
N CYS A 185 -4.58 -0.98 2.41
CA CYS A 185 -4.69 -1.55 3.74
C CYS A 185 -5.39 -2.92 3.72
N LEU A 186 -6.54 -3.07 3.03
CA LEU A 186 -7.20 -4.37 2.92
C LEU A 186 -6.30 -5.42 2.26
N GLY A 187 -5.60 -5.06 1.18
CA GLY A 187 -4.70 -5.98 0.51
C GLY A 187 -3.60 -6.49 1.44
N LYS A 188 -3.08 -5.61 2.30
CA LYS A 188 -2.10 -5.99 3.31
C LYS A 188 -2.68 -6.87 4.41
N LEU A 189 -3.87 -6.55 4.93
CA LEU A 189 -4.52 -7.33 5.98
C LEU A 189 -4.88 -8.74 5.51
N PHE A 190 -5.32 -8.90 4.25
CA PHE A 190 -5.52 -10.21 3.64
C PHE A 190 -4.22 -11.00 3.49
N CYS A 191 -3.14 -10.34 3.07
CA CYS A 191 -1.82 -10.96 3.04
C CYS A 191 -1.38 -11.43 4.43
N ASN A 192 -1.55 -10.61 5.47
CA ASN A 192 -1.21 -10.97 6.84
C ASN A 192 -2.05 -12.14 7.37
N ALA A 193 -3.36 -12.14 7.13
CA ALA A 193 -4.24 -13.25 7.51
C ALA A 193 -3.84 -14.56 6.83
N SER A 194 -3.47 -14.48 5.55
CA SER A 194 -2.95 -15.64 4.79
C SER A 194 -1.61 -16.13 5.34
N ARG A 195 -0.70 -15.21 5.72
CA ARG A 195 0.57 -15.54 6.37
C ARG A 195 0.34 -16.20 7.72
N PHE A 196 -0.60 -15.67 8.51
CA PHE A 196 -1.00 -16.27 9.78
C PHE A 196 -1.52 -17.69 9.56
N ALA A 197 -2.38 -17.92 8.56
CA ALA A 197 -2.90 -19.25 8.23
C ALA A 197 -1.80 -20.26 7.87
N LEU A 198 -0.75 -19.83 7.17
CA LEU A 198 0.36 -20.71 6.79
C LEU A 198 1.39 -20.94 7.91
N LEU A 199 1.62 -19.96 8.79
CA LEU A 199 2.68 -20.00 9.80
C LEU A 199 2.18 -20.32 11.21
N GLY A 200 0.87 -20.15 11.48
CA GLY A 200 0.28 -20.21 12.81
C GLY A 200 0.60 -19.02 13.72
N LYS A 201 1.44 -18.08 13.27
CA LYS A 201 1.78 -16.84 13.98
C LYS A 201 2.20 -15.74 13.00
N LEU A 202 1.79 -14.50 13.30
CA LEU A 202 2.26 -13.31 12.59
C LEU A 202 3.43 -12.72 13.37
N HIS A 203 4.62 -12.68 12.77
CA HIS A 203 5.75 -11.97 13.37
C HIS A 203 5.65 -10.51 12.94
N GLU A 204 5.46 -9.64 13.92
CA GLU A 204 5.16 -8.21 13.79
C GLU A 204 6.35 -7.39 13.28
N LYS A 205 7.55 -7.73 13.74
CA LYS A 205 8.78 -6.99 13.49
C LYS A 205 9.83 -8.02 13.02
N GLU A 206 10.48 -7.75 11.88
CA GLU A 206 11.79 -8.32 11.55
C GLU A 206 11.94 -9.80 11.13
N ILE A 207 11.13 -10.36 10.22
CA ILE A 207 11.63 -11.57 9.50
C ILE A 207 12.88 -11.22 8.64
N LEU A 208 12.99 -9.97 8.20
CA LEU A 208 14.09 -9.46 7.38
C LEU A 208 15.39 -9.17 8.15
N LEU A 209 15.33 -8.93 9.47
CA LEU A 209 16.50 -8.54 10.27
C LEU A 209 16.83 -9.53 11.39
N CYS A 210 15.89 -10.39 11.78
CA CYS A 210 16.16 -11.41 12.78
C CYS A 210 16.78 -12.65 12.11
N ASP A 211 18.11 -12.68 12.04
CA ASP A 211 18.90 -13.86 11.67
C ASP A 211 18.60 -15.06 12.58
N ALA A 212 18.09 -14.81 13.80
CA ALA A 212 17.73 -15.86 14.75
C ALA A 212 16.43 -16.61 14.43
N CYS A 213 15.56 -16.08 13.54
CA CYS A 213 14.35 -16.79 13.15
C CYS A 213 14.64 -17.84 12.08
N PRO A 214 14.29 -19.13 12.29
CA PRO A 214 14.52 -20.16 11.29
C PRO A 214 13.80 -19.81 9.98
N PRO A 215 14.42 -20.10 8.81
CA PRO A 215 13.78 -19.87 7.53
C PRO A 215 12.45 -20.64 7.45
N PRO A 216 11.42 -20.08 6.80
CA PRO A 216 10.19 -20.81 6.54
C PRO A 216 10.50 -22.04 5.69
N ARG A 217 9.67 -23.09 5.79
CA ARG A 217 9.83 -24.28 4.93
C ARG A 217 9.58 -23.87 3.47
N MET A 218 10.30 -24.47 2.52
CA MET A 218 10.11 -24.23 1.08
C MET A 218 8.64 -24.39 0.65
N ARG A 219 7.92 -25.37 1.23
CA ARG A 219 6.48 -25.55 1.00
C ARG A 219 5.67 -24.27 1.29
N THR A 220 5.98 -23.55 2.36
CA THR A 220 5.29 -22.30 2.75
C THR A 220 5.58 -21.17 1.77
N VAL A 221 6.80 -21.13 1.20
CA VAL A 221 7.19 -20.19 0.15
C VAL A 221 6.40 -20.45 -1.14
N VAL A 222 6.37 -21.71 -1.59
CA VAL A 222 5.61 -22.12 -2.78
C VAL A 222 4.11 -21.82 -2.63
N LEU A 223 3.55 -22.05 -1.44
CA LEU A 223 2.15 -21.71 -1.15
C LEU A 223 1.88 -20.20 -1.21
N MET A 224 2.82 -19.35 -0.78
CA MET A 224 2.70 -17.89 -0.93
C MET A 224 2.76 -17.45 -2.40
N PHE A 225 3.63 -18.05 -3.22
CA PHE A 225 3.63 -17.80 -4.67
C PHE A 225 2.32 -18.24 -5.33
N ALA A 226 1.82 -19.42 -4.98
CA ALA A 226 0.54 -19.91 -5.48
C ALA A 226 -0.61 -18.97 -5.11
N LEU A 227 -0.58 -18.39 -3.90
CA LEU A 227 -1.54 -17.38 -3.47
C LEU A 227 -1.41 -16.06 -4.26
N GLY A 228 -0.18 -15.63 -4.56
CA GLY A 228 0.06 -14.49 -5.44
C GLY A 228 -0.50 -14.70 -6.85
N VAL A 229 -0.25 -15.87 -7.46
CA VAL A 229 -0.81 -16.26 -8.76
C VAL A 229 -2.34 -16.34 -8.71
N PHE A 230 -2.90 -16.81 -7.60
CA PHE A 230 -4.35 -16.80 -7.39
C PHE A 230 -4.92 -15.38 -7.39
N PHE A 231 -4.32 -14.44 -6.66
CA PHE A 231 -4.74 -13.03 -6.70
C PHE A 231 -4.54 -12.40 -8.08
N MET A 232 -3.50 -12.77 -8.82
CA MET A 232 -3.31 -12.36 -10.22
C MET A 232 -4.49 -12.81 -11.10
N GLY A 233 -4.95 -14.06 -10.93
CA GLY A 233 -6.17 -14.54 -11.57
C GLY A 233 -7.40 -13.70 -11.19
N LEU A 234 -7.56 -13.37 -9.91
CA LEU A 234 -8.66 -12.51 -9.45
C LEU A 234 -8.59 -11.10 -10.05
N VAL A 235 -7.39 -10.51 -10.17
CA VAL A 235 -7.19 -9.21 -10.84
C VAL A 235 -7.61 -9.30 -12.31
N PHE A 236 -7.21 -10.35 -13.01
CA PHE A 236 -7.59 -10.56 -14.40
C PHE A 236 -9.12 -10.66 -14.58
N PHE A 237 -9.79 -11.47 -13.76
CA PHE A 237 -11.26 -11.58 -13.79
C PHE A 237 -11.96 -10.29 -13.36
N ALA A 238 -11.46 -9.61 -12.33
CA ALA A 238 -11.99 -8.33 -11.88
C ALA A 238 -11.82 -7.24 -12.95
N ASN A 239 -10.75 -7.27 -13.74
CA ASN A 239 -10.54 -6.35 -14.85
C ASN A 239 -11.50 -6.63 -16.03
N ILE A 240 -11.73 -7.90 -16.37
CA ILE A 240 -12.77 -8.26 -17.35
C ILE A 240 -14.14 -7.77 -16.87
N PHE A 241 -14.45 -7.99 -15.60
CA PHE A 241 -15.71 -7.54 -15.01
C PHE A 241 -15.82 -6.01 -14.99
N HIS A 242 -14.76 -5.31 -14.61
CA HIS A 242 -14.65 -3.85 -14.66
C HIS A 242 -14.96 -3.32 -16.06
N ASN A 243 -14.35 -3.89 -17.10
CA ASN A 243 -14.58 -3.47 -18.48
C ASN A 243 -16.00 -3.73 -18.97
N ARG A 244 -16.69 -4.74 -18.43
CA ARG A 244 -18.12 -4.99 -18.71
C ARG A 244 -19.02 -4.01 -17.95
N VAL A 245 -18.80 -3.84 -16.66
CA VAL A 245 -19.55 -2.90 -15.81
C VAL A 245 -19.39 -1.47 -16.32
N ALA A 246 -18.19 -1.06 -16.75
CA ALA A 246 -17.94 0.25 -17.32
C ALA A 246 -18.79 0.53 -18.58
N LYS A 247 -19.16 -0.51 -19.34
CA LYS A 247 -19.96 -0.39 -20.57
C LYS A 247 -21.47 -0.46 -20.34
N PHE A 248 -21.93 -1.25 -19.37
CA PHE A 248 -23.35 -1.60 -19.24
C PHE A 248 -24.02 -1.14 -17.95
N GLU A 249 -23.25 -0.75 -16.94
CA GLU A 249 -23.78 -0.35 -15.64
C GLU A 249 -23.64 1.17 -15.49
N ASP A 250 -24.74 1.87 -15.18
CA ASP A 250 -24.71 3.31 -14.92
C ASP A 250 -24.56 3.63 -13.43
N ASN A 251 -24.73 2.64 -12.54
CA ASN A 251 -24.65 2.88 -11.11
C ASN A 251 -23.20 3.17 -10.64
N PRO A 252 -22.89 4.39 -10.18
CA PRO A 252 -21.54 4.77 -9.78
C PRO A 252 -21.02 3.97 -8.56
N ARG A 253 -21.93 3.46 -7.71
CA ARG A 253 -21.54 2.64 -6.55
C ARG A 253 -20.96 1.29 -6.98
N VAL A 254 -21.53 0.68 -8.01
CA VAL A 254 -21.05 -0.60 -8.55
C VAL A 254 -19.69 -0.39 -9.22
N LYS A 255 -19.53 0.65 -10.04
CA LYS A 255 -18.23 1.01 -10.64
C LYS A 255 -17.15 1.21 -9.57
N ARG A 256 -17.45 1.98 -8.53
CA ARG A 256 -16.52 2.22 -7.41
C ARG A 256 -16.16 0.94 -6.67
N PHE A 257 -17.14 0.10 -6.36
CA PHE A 257 -16.91 -1.18 -5.68
C PHE A 257 -15.98 -2.10 -6.50
N VAL A 258 -16.19 -2.18 -7.82
CA VAL A 258 -15.34 -2.98 -8.71
C VAL A 258 -13.93 -2.41 -8.79
N LYS A 259 -13.76 -1.08 -8.90
CA LYS A 259 -12.44 -0.41 -8.87
C LYS A 259 -11.69 -0.71 -7.57
N ILE A 260 -12.35 -0.58 -6.41
CA ILE A 260 -11.76 -0.91 -5.09
C ILE A 260 -11.38 -2.39 -5.01
N SER A 261 -12.25 -3.29 -5.47
CA SER A 261 -11.99 -4.74 -5.44
C SER A 261 -10.78 -5.11 -6.30
N LEU A 262 -10.71 -4.57 -7.52
CA LEU A 262 -9.57 -4.74 -8.42
C LEU A 262 -8.27 -4.26 -7.77
N ALA A 263 -8.26 -3.05 -7.21
CA ALA A 263 -7.10 -2.49 -6.52
C ALA A 263 -6.71 -3.33 -5.29
N THR A 264 -7.68 -3.79 -4.51
CA THR A 264 -7.45 -4.63 -3.32
C THR A 264 -6.80 -5.97 -3.69
N PHE A 265 -7.25 -6.62 -4.76
CA PHE A 265 -6.64 -7.86 -5.26
C PHE A 265 -5.23 -7.60 -5.81
N ALA A 266 -5.02 -6.48 -6.50
CA ALA A 266 -3.70 -6.09 -6.98
C ALA A 266 -2.73 -5.89 -5.82
N PHE A 267 -3.10 -5.12 -4.78
CA PHE A 267 -2.26 -4.98 -3.58
C PHE A 267 -2.06 -6.30 -2.84
N SER A 268 -3.09 -7.16 -2.75
CA SER A 268 -2.96 -8.50 -2.15
C SER A 268 -1.93 -9.37 -2.91
N MET A 269 -1.97 -9.34 -4.24
CA MET A 269 -0.98 -9.98 -5.11
C MET A 269 0.42 -9.43 -4.84
N SER A 270 0.59 -8.11 -4.88
CA SER A 270 1.89 -7.47 -4.65
C SER A 270 2.46 -7.83 -3.27
N TRP A 271 1.66 -7.75 -2.20
CA TRP A 271 2.13 -8.11 -0.84
C TRP A 271 2.50 -9.58 -0.71
N THR A 272 1.70 -10.49 -1.28
CA THR A 272 1.99 -11.93 -1.20
C THR A 272 3.25 -12.31 -1.96
N LEU A 273 3.44 -11.78 -3.18
CA LEU A 273 4.67 -11.96 -3.95
C LEU A 273 5.88 -11.34 -3.26
N LEU A 274 5.72 -10.14 -2.68
CA LEU A 274 6.76 -9.48 -1.88
C LEU A 274 7.27 -10.41 -0.76
N PHE A 275 6.37 -10.97 0.04
CA PHE A 275 6.75 -11.88 1.13
C PHE A 275 7.26 -13.23 0.64
N ALA A 276 6.69 -13.78 -0.44
CA ALA A 276 7.18 -15.01 -1.06
C ALA A 276 8.65 -14.85 -1.48
N ASN A 277 8.97 -13.74 -2.14
CA ASN A 277 10.33 -13.39 -2.55
C ASN A 277 11.26 -13.24 -1.34
N GLN A 278 10.86 -12.47 -0.31
CA GLN A 278 11.65 -12.33 0.92
C GLN A 278 11.95 -13.69 1.58
N TRP A 279 10.97 -14.59 1.61
CA TRP A 279 11.14 -15.92 2.18
C TRP A 279 12.02 -16.83 1.31
N LEU A 280 11.90 -16.75 -0.01
CA LEU A 280 12.75 -17.48 -0.96
C LEU A 280 14.23 -17.13 -0.75
N PHE A 281 14.53 -15.83 -0.60
CA PHE A 281 15.89 -15.37 -0.30
C PHE A 281 16.45 -15.95 1.00
N LYS A 282 15.61 -16.05 2.04
CA LYS A 282 16.03 -16.62 3.32
C LYS A 282 16.25 -18.13 3.23
N VAL A 283 15.40 -18.86 2.50
CA VAL A 283 15.50 -20.31 2.31
C VAL A 283 16.72 -20.70 1.50
N TRP A 284 17.04 -19.95 0.45
CA TRP A 284 18.22 -20.22 -0.38
C TRP A 284 19.54 -19.87 0.29
N ASP A 285 19.51 -19.32 1.51
CA ASP A 285 20.68 -18.92 2.28
C ASP A 285 21.74 -18.20 1.43
N VAL A 286 21.28 -17.40 0.46
CA VAL A 286 22.14 -16.46 -0.27
C VAL A 286 22.85 -15.54 0.73
N SER A 287 22.27 -15.40 1.92
CA SER A 287 22.79 -14.72 3.09
C SER A 287 24.15 -15.24 3.59
N SER A 288 24.44 -16.55 3.53
CA SER A 288 25.71 -17.11 4.01
C SER A 288 26.87 -16.89 3.02
N HIS A 289 26.55 -16.74 1.74
CA HIS A 289 27.53 -16.41 0.69
C HIS A 289 27.71 -14.91 0.45
N ILE A 290 26.78 -14.07 0.91
CA ILE A 290 26.84 -12.61 0.79
C ILE A 290 27.20 -11.99 2.14
N GLN A 291 28.49 -11.67 2.31
CA GLN A 291 29.02 -11.11 3.56
C GLN A 291 28.53 -9.70 3.88
N SER A 292 28.11 -8.89 2.88
CA SER A 292 27.71 -7.50 3.15
C SER A 292 26.20 -7.37 3.40
N PRO A 293 25.78 -6.79 4.55
CA PRO A 293 24.37 -6.65 4.92
C PRO A 293 23.59 -5.72 3.97
N VAL A 294 24.27 -4.70 3.44
CA VAL A 294 23.73 -3.75 2.45
C VAL A 294 23.28 -4.47 1.16
N MET A 295 23.96 -5.55 0.81
CA MET A 295 23.69 -6.31 -0.42
C MET A 295 22.52 -7.28 -0.28
N LYS A 296 22.33 -7.83 0.94
CA LYS A 296 21.11 -8.58 1.27
C LYS A 296 19.87 -7.69 1.12
N MET A 297 19.92 -6.46 1.66
CA MET A 297 18.82 -5.50 1.55
C MET A 297 18.52 -5.06 0.13
N LEU A 298 19.55 -4.84 -0.70
CA LEU A 298 19.38 -4.33 -2.07
C LEU A 298 18.99 -5.42 -3.08
N LEU A 299 19.46 -6.67 -2.96
CA LEU A 299 18.97 -7.78 -3.80
C LEU A 299 17.50 -8.09 -3.50
N VAL A 300 17.14 -8.04 -2.23
CA VAL A 300 15.75 -8.07 -1.80
C VAL A 300 15.02 -6.90 -2.46
N ALA A 301 15.45 -5.64 -2.28
CA ALA A 301 14.78 -4.49 -2.90
C ALA A 301 14.62 -4.58 -4.43
N LEU A 302 15.59 -5.13 -5.17
CA LEU A 302 15.56 -5.25 -6.63
C LEU A 302 14.55 -6.30 -7.10
N PHE A 303 14.47 -7.45 -6.44
CA PHE A 303 13.44 -8.45 -6.70
C PHE A 303 12.06 -8.03 -6.21
N LEU A 304 12.00 -7.33 -5.07
CA LEU A 304 10.77 -6.75 -4.55
C LEU A 304 10.21 -5.72 -5.53
N GLY A 305 11.06 -4.87 -6.11
CA GLY A 305 10.72 -3.88 -7.13
C GLY A 305 10.10 -4.50 -8.38
N VAL A 306 10.64 -5.62 -8.86
CA VAL A 306 10.08 -6.38 -10.01
C VAL A 306 8.73 -7.02 -9.67
N SER A 307 8.51 -7.44 -8.42
CA SER A 307 7.23 -8.03 -7.98
C SER A 307 6.14 -7.02 -7.56
N SER A 308 6.51 -5.75 -7.38
CA SER A 308 5.60 -4.66 -7.04
C SER A 308 5.18 -3.80 -8.24
N MET A 309 5.78 -4.03 -9.42
CA MET A 309 5.34 -3.52 -10.71
C MET A 309 4.32 -4.47 -11.33
#